data_AF-A0A150XVI7-F1
#
_entry.id   AF-A0A150XVI7-F1
#
_cell.length_a   1.000
_cell.length_b   1.000
_cell.length_c   1.000
_cell.angle_alpha   90.00
_cell.angle_beta   90.00
_cell.angle_gamma   90.00
#
_symmetry.space_group_name_H-M   'P 1'
#
loop_
_entity.id
_entity.type
_entity.pdbx_description
1 polymer ?
#
loop_
_entity_poly.entity_id
_entity_poly.type
_entity_poly.pdbx_seq_one_letter_code
_entity_poly.pdbx_strand_id
1 'polypeptide(L)'
;MGYMPIIVALSGFILLFSIYIYNQIKPRKANITKMIDKMEEVSRERKHLILGHHSSNEVSPLSEIAVQLKKTSTDRFQSFSKEELLIAEINRAAPQISDKPLSTQIQRLNEEQKQLLRNLKTASGEYNRFIASPSNKMVASLFGFKTF
;
A
#
# COMPACT_ATOMS: atom_id res chain seq x y z
N MET A 1 48.26 1.87 24.96
CA MET A 1 47.80 1.24 23.70
C MET A 1 46.84 0.06 23.90
N GLY A 2 46.22 -0.16 25.07
CA GLY A 2 45.36 -1.33 25.33
C GLY A 2 43.91 -1.24 24.84
N TYR A 3 43.40 -0.04 24.53
CA TYR A 3 41.99 0.16 24.15
C TYR A 3 41.74 0.10 22.63
N MET A 4 42.78 0.21 21.81
CA MET A 4 42.65 0.25 20.34
C MET A 4 42.00 -1.04 19.77
N PRO A 5 42.39 -2.26 20.22
CA PRO A 5 41.74 -3.49 19.75
C PRO A 5 40.25 -3.57 20.13
N ILE A 6 39.89 -3.06 21.30
CA ILE A 6 38.50 -3.05 21.80
C ILE A 6 37.64 -2.11 20.95
N ILE A 7 38.14 -0.91 20.64
CA ILE A 7 37.43 0.07 19.81
C ILE A 7 37.20 -0.48 18.39
N VAL A 8 38.21 -1.12 17.80
CA VAL A 8 38.11 -1.73 16.48
C VAL A 8 37.08 -2.87 16.47
N ALA A 9 37.10 -3.74 17.49
CA ALA A 9 36.13 -4.83 17.61
C ALA A 9 34.68 -4.32 17.77
N LEU A 10 34.46 -3.31 18.62
CA LEU A 10 33.15 -2.69 18.79
C LEU A 10 32.65 -2.02 17.51
N SER A 11 33.53 -1.32 16.79
CA SER A 11 33.18 -0.68 15.52
C SER A 11 32.80 -1.70 14.45
N GLY A 12 33.57 -2.80 14.35
CA GLY A 12 33.25 -3.92 13.45
C GLY A 12 31.91 -4.56 13.79
N PHE A 13 31.62 -4.76 15.08
CA PHE A 13 30.33 -5.30 15.53
C PHE A 13 29.17 -4.38 15.16
N ILE A 14 29.27 -3.07 15.41
CA ILE A 14 28.23 -2.08 15.06
C ILE A 14 28.00 -2.08 13.54
N LEU A 15 29.05 -2.17 12.74
CA LEU A 15 28.96 -2.19 11.29
C LEU A 15 28.24 -3.45 10.78
N LEU A 16 28.66 -4.64 11.25
CA LEU A 16 28.02 -5.91 10.86
C LEU A 16 26.55 -5.95 11.32
N PHE A 17 26.27 -5.49 12.53
CA PHE A 17 24.91 -5.39 13.05
C PHE A 17 24.04 -4.45 12.20
N SER A 18 24.58 -3.30 11.82
CA SER A 18 23.88 -2.32 10.97
C SER A 18 23.57 -2.90 9.58
N ILE A 19 24.51 -3.62 8.97
CA ILE A 19 24.29 -4.30 7.68
C ILE A 19 23.21 -5.37 7.81
N TYR A 20 23.26 -6.18 8.87
CA TYR A 20 22.26 -7.21 9.13
C TYR A 20 20.86 -6.63 9.25
N ILE A 21 20.69 -5.57 10.05
CA ILE A 21 19.40 -4.89 10.19
C ILE A 21 18.97 -4.22 8.89
N TYR A 22 19.88 -3.54 8.17
CA TYR A 22 19.59 -2.95 6.86
C TYR A 22 19.03 -3.99 5.87
N ASN A 23 19.65 -5.17 5.81
CA ASN A 23 19.22 -6.28 4.97
C ASN A 23 17.86 -6.88 5.39
N GLN A 24 17.36 -6.56 6.58
CA GLN A 24 15.99 -6.88 6.99
C GLN A 24 14.99 -5.74 6.72
N ILE A 25 15.38 -4.47 6.90
CA ILE A 25 14.48 -3.32 6.67
C ILE A 25 14.16 -3.20 5.17
N LYS A 26 15.18 -3.29 4.31
CA LYS A 26 15.06 -3.11 2.86
C LYS A 26 14.00 -4.02 2.21
N PRO A 27 14.00 -5.36 2.39
CA PRO A 27 12.99 -6.23 1.78
C PRO A 27 11.57 -5.96 2.32
N ARG A 28 11.43 -5.60 3.59
CA ARG A 28 10.11 -5.25 4.17
C ARG A 28 9.53 -4.00 3.52
N LYS A 29 10.35 -2.96 3.34
CA LYS A 29 9.92 -1.74 2.64
C LYS A 29 9.59 -2.03 1.18
N ALA A 30 10.40 -2.84 0.50
CA ALA A 30 10.15 -3.24 -0.88
C ALA A 30 8.84 -4.02 -1.04
N ASN A 31 8.49 -4.87 -0.08
CA ASN A 31 7.22 -5.60 -0.09
C ASN A 31 6.01 -4.65 0.02
N ILE A 32 6.10 -3.64 0.90
CA ILE A 32 5.06 -2.59 1.02
C ILE A 32 4.92 -1.83 -0.30
N THR A 33 6.03 -1.41 -0.92
CA THR A 33 6.00 -0.72 -2.23
C THR A 33 5.36 -1.60 -3.29
N LYS A 34 5.75 -2.88 -3.38
CA LYS A 34 5.17 -3.84 -4.35
C LYS A 34 3.66 -4.00 -4.16
N MET A 35 3.17 -4.02 -2.92
CA MET A 35 1.73 -4.07 -2.64
C MET A 35 1.03 -2.78 -3.11
N ILE A 36 1.62 -1.61 -2.88
CA ILE A 36 1.08 -0.32 -3.35
C ILE A 36 1.04 -0.27 -4.88
N ASP A 37 2.09 -0.74 -5.55
CA ASP A 37 2.14 -0.79 -7.01
C ASP A 37 1.04 -1.72 -7.56
N LYS A 38 0.81 -2.86 -6.90
CA LYS A 38 -0.30 -3.77 -7.27
C LYS A 38 -1.68 -3.14 -7.02
N MET A 39 -1.84 -2.42 -5.91
CA MET A 39 -3.05 -1.66 -5.64
C MET A 39 -3.30 -0.56 -6.67
N GLU A 40 -2.24 0.10 -7.16
CA GLU A 40 -2.34 1.11 -8.21
C GLU A 40 -2.85 0.48 -9.51
N GLU A 41 -2.33 -0.69 -9.90
CA GLU A 41 -2.78 -1.44 -11.08
C GLU A 41 -4.28 -1.80 -10.99
N VAL A 42 -4.70 -2.40 -9.88
CA VAL A 42 -6.10 -2.81 -9.64
C VAL A 42 -7.02 -1.57 -9.61
N SER A 43 -6.57 -0.50 -8.95
CA SER A 43 -7.32 0.75 -8.87
C SER A 43 -7.51 1.38 -10.27
N ARG A 44 -6.46 1.36 -11.10
CA ARG A 44 -6.50 1.87 -12.47
C ARG A 44 -7.44 1.07 -13.35
N GLU A 45 -7.37 -0.26 -13.30
CA GLU A 45 -8.28 -1.14 -14.06
C GLU A 45 -9.74 -0.89 -13.65
N ARG A 46 -10.01 -0.87 -12.34
CA ARG A 46 -11.33 -0.61 -11.79
C ARG A 46 -11.86 0.77 -12.18
N LYS A 47 -11.00 1.80 -12.11
CA LYS A 47 -11.33 3.17 -12.55
C LYS A 47 -11.68 3.20 -14.03
N HIS A 48 -10.90 2.52 -14.87
CA HIS A 48 -11.17 2.46 -16.31
C HIS A 48 -12.55 1.86 -16.61
N LEU A 49 -12.92 0.76 -15.95
CA LEU A 49 -14.23 0.13 -16.09
C LEU A 49 -15.37 1.04 -15.62
N ILE A 50 -15.22 1.67 -14.45
CA ILE A 50 -16.24 2.58 -13.88
C ILE A 50 -16.45 3.80 -14.78
N LEU A 51 -15.36 4.42 -15.25
CA LEU A 51 -15.43 5.59 -16.11
C LEU A 51 -15.97 5.26 -17.51
N GLY A 52 -15.56 4.13 -18.09
CA GLY A 52 -16.05 3.66 -19.39
C GLY A 52 -17.53 3.32 -19.36
N HIS A 53 -18.03 2.74 -18.26
CA HIS A 53 -19.47 2.54 -18.08
C HIS A 53 -20.22 3.86 -17.94
N HIS A 54 -19.69 4.80 -17.14
CA HIS A 54 -20.34 6.08 -16.91
C HIS A 54 -20.39 6.96 -18.16
N SER A 55 -19.40 6.89 -19.07
CA SER A 55 -19.46 7.61 -20.35
C SER A 55 -20.56 7.10 -21.28
N SER A 56 -20.97 5.83 -21.13
CA SER A 56 -22.01 5.21 -21.96
C SER A 56 -23.39 5.28 -21.30
N ASN A 57 -23.45 5.47 -19.98
CA ASN A 57 -24.67 5.50 -19.16
C ASN A 57 -24.57 6.62 -18.11
N GLU A 58 -25.03 7.83 -18.45
CA GLU A 58 -24.95 9.01 -17.57
C GLU A 58 -25.73 8.80 -16.25
N VAL A 59 -26.85 8.09 -16.29
CA VAL A 59 -27.64 7.70 -15.11
C VAL A 59 -27.26 6.28 -14.70
N SER A 60 -26.15 6.16 -13.97
CA SER A 60 -25.66 4.89 -13.44
C SER A 60 -25.57 4.94 -11.91
N PRO A 61 -25.78 3.81 -11.19
CA PRO A 61 -25.47 3.69 -9.77
C PRO A 61 -24.01 4.06 -9.41
N LEU A 62 -23.11 4.07 -10.40
CA LEU A 62 -21.70 4.45 -10.25
C LEU A 62 -21.42 5.94 -10.49
N SER A 63 -22.42 6.78 -10.78
CA SER A 63 -22.17 8.17 -11.22
C SER A 63 -21.39 8.99 -10.19
N GLU A 64 -21.76 8.92 -8.91
CA GLU A 64 -21.08 9.63 -7.82
C GLU A 64 -19.63 9.18 -7.68
N ILE A 65 -19.40 7.86 -7.75
CA ILE A 65 -18.06 7.26 -7.68
C ILE A 65 -17.22 7.68 -8.90
N ALA A 66 -17.82 7.69 -10.11
CA ALA A 66 -17.14 8.13 -11.32
C ALA A 66 -16.73 9.61 -11.25
N VAL A 67 -17.57 10.47 -10.68
CA VAL A 67 -17.24 11.89 -10.44
C VAL A 67 -16.10 12.03 -9.44
N GLN A 68 -16.10 11.27 -8.34
CA GLN A 68 -14.99 11.27 -7.38
C GLN A 68 -13.68 10.78 -8.02
N LEU A 69 -13.74 9.71 -8.82
CA LEU A 69 -12.59 9.15 -9.52
C LEU A 69 -12.03 10.09 -10.60
N LYS A 70 -12.88 10.88 -11.28
CA LYS A 70 -12.44 11.93 -12.21
C LYS A 70 -11.68 13.06 -11.52
N LYS A 71 -12.10 13.44 -10.30
CA LYS A 71 -11.42 14.47 -9.49
C LYS A 71 -10.10 13.98 -8.90
N THR A 72 -9.93 12.68 -8.79
CA THR A 72 -8.71 12.08 -8.23
C THR A 72 -7.62 11.99 -9.29
N SER A 73 -6.55 12.77 -9.09
CA SER A 73 -5.41 12.88 -10.01
C SER A 73 -4.44 11.70 -9.97
N THR A 74 -4.53 10.82 -8.96
CA THR A 74 -3.63 9.67 -8.80
C THR A 74 -4.39 8.40 -8.43
N ASP A 75 -4.00 7.30 -9.06
CA ASP A 75 -4.53 5.98 -8.74
C ASP A 75 -3.75 5.30 -7.60
N ARG A 76 -2.74 5.98 -7.05
CA ARG A 76 -1.93 5.49 -5.92
C ARG A 76 -2.70 5.52 -4.62
N PHE A 77 -2.32 4.59 -3.75
CA PHE A 77 -2.77 4.54 -2.36
C PHE A 77 -2.59 5.91 -1.68
N GLN A 78 -3.69 6.44 -1.14
CA GLN A 78 -3.67 7.74 -0.42
C GLN A 78 -3.71 7.55 1.09
N SER A 79 -4.67 6.77 1.58
CA SER A 79 -4.82 6.42 2.98
C SER A 79 -5.77 5.24 3.14
N PHE A 80 -5.65 4.52 4.26
CA PHE A 80 -6.54 3.40 4.56
C PHE A 80 -8.02 3.82 4.56
N SER A 81 -8.35 4.93 5.23
CA SER A 81 -9.73 5.42 5.32
C SER A 81 -10.32 5.75 3.94
N LYS A 82 -9.57 6.40 3.05
CA LYS A 82 -10.05 6.72 1.69
C LYS A 82 -10.30 5.46 0.86
N GLU A 83 -9.38 4.49 0.93
CA GLU A 83 -9.55 3.22 0.23
C GLU A 83 -10.75 2.42 0.78
N GLU A 84 -10.93 2.37 2.10
CA GLU A 84 -12.06 1.68 2.75
C GLU A 84 -13.41 2.29 2.33
N LEU A 85 -13.50 3.63 2.30
CA LEU A 85 -14.69 4.34 1.85
C LEU A 85 -15.01 4.04 0.38
N LEU A 86 -14.01 4.16 -0.50
CA LEU A 86 -14.19 3.89 -1.93
C LEU A 86 -14.61 2.42 -2.18
N ILE A 87 -14.00 1.47 -1.48
CA ILE A 87 -14.38 0.05 -1.55
C ILE A 87 -15.84 -0.15 -1.10
N ALA A 88 -16.26 0.51 -0.02
CA ALA A 88 -17.63 0.41 0.49
C ALA A 88 -18.66 0.99 -0.50
N GLU A 89 -18.38 2.16 -1.07
CA GLU A 89 -19.24 2.79 -2.08
C GLU A 89 -19.38 1.89 -3.32
N ILE A 90 -18.27 1.34 -3.83
CA ILE A 90 -18.28 0.43 -4.99
C ILE A 90 -19.04 -0.86 -4.68
N ASN A 91 -18.90 -1.43 -3.48
CA ASN A 91 -19.66 -2.62 -3.08
C ASN A 91 -21.17 -2.36 -3.00
N ARG A 92 -21.58 -1.13 -2.66
CA ARG A 92 -22.98 -0.74 -2.66
C ARG A 92 -23.53 -0.52 -4.07
N ALA A 93 -22.74 0.11 -4.94
CA ALA A 93 -23.18 0.54 -6.27
C ALA A 93 -23.06 -0.55 -7.35
N ALA A 94 -21.96 -1.30 -7.36
CA ALA A 94 -21.67 -2.29 -8.41
C ALA A 94 -22.77 -3.35 -8.61
N PRO A 95 -23.39 -3.95 -7.56
CA PRO A 95 -24.46 -4.93 -7.72
C PRO A 95 -25.71 -4.40 -8.45
N GLN A 96 -25.92 -3.08 -8.42
CA GLN A 96 -27.09 -2.42 -9.00
C GLN A 96 -26.94 -2.18 -10.51
N ILE A 97 -25.76 -2.45 -11.07
CA ILE A 97 -25.51 -2.34 -12.51
C ILE A 97 -26.28 -3.44 -13.26
N SER A 98 -26.97 -3.05 -14.34
CA SER A 98 -27.73 -3.97 -15.18
C SER A 98 -26.83 -4.93 -15.95
N ASP A 99 -25.67 -4.45 -16.42
CA ASP A 99 -24.62 -5.25 -17.03
C ASP A 99 -23.95 -6.18 -15.98
N LYS A 100 -24.37 -7.45 -15.97
CA LYS A 100 -23.90 -8.46 -15.01
C LYS A 100 -22.43 -8.85 -15.20
N PRO A 101 -21.91 -9.07 -16.42
CA PRO A 101 -20.47 -9.23 -16.65
C PRO A 101 -19.65 -8.10 -16.03
N LEU A 102 -20.01 -6.84 -16.31
CA LEU A 102 -19.29 -5.68 -15.79
C LEU A 102 -19.39 -5.58 -14.26
N SER A 103 -20.58 -5.74 -13.69
CA SER A 103 -20.80 -5.78 -12.24
C SER A 103 -19.87 -6.80 -11.57
N THR A 104 -19.76 -7.98 -12.15
CA THR A 104 -18.93 -9.07 -11.60
C THR A 104 -17.44 -8.72 -11.67
N GLN A 105 -16.98 -8.13 -12.78
CA GLN A 105 -15.59 -7.70 -12.91
C GLN A 105 -15.23 -6.59 -11.93
N ILE A 106 -16.09 -5.58 -11.77
CA ILE A 106 -15.88 -4.48 -10.81
C ILE A 106 -15.84 -5.03 -9.37
N GLN A 107 -16.76 -5.92 -9.01
CA GLN A 107 -16.78 -6.55 -7.68
C GLN A 107 -15.52 -7.38 -7.42
N ARG A 108 -15.04 -8.14 -8.42
CA ARG A 108 -13.80 -8.91 -8.31
C ARG A 108 -12.61 -8.00 -8.04
N LEU A 109 -12.43 -6.94 -8.82
CA LEU A 109 -11.35 -5.98 -8.61
C LEU A 109 -11.47 -5.27 -7.26
N ASN A 110 -12.69 -5.01 -6.81
CA ASN A 110 -12.92 -4.39 -5.51
C ASN A 110 -12.57 -5.30 -4.33
N GLU A 111 -12.85 -6.61 -4.43
CA GLU A 111 -12.45 -7.59 -3.43
C GLU A 111 -10.93 -7.83 -3.46
N GLU A 112 -10.31 -7.83 -4.63
CA GLU A 112 -8.85 -7.86 -4.76
C GLU A 112 -8.20 -6.64 -4.07
N GLN A 113 -8.71 -5.44 -4.32
CA GLN A 113 -8.23 -4.21 -3.67
C GLN A 113 -8.36 -4.31 -2.13
N LYS A 114 -9.49 -4.83 -1.64
CA LYS A 114 -9.73 -5.02 -0.21
C LYS A 114 -8.77 -6.03 0.42
N GLN A 115 -8.45 -7.11 -0.29
CA GLN A 115 -7.46 -8.07 0.18
C GLN A 115 -6.05 -7.47 0.22
N LEU A 116 -5.67 -6.72 -0.82
CA LEU A 116 -4.40 -5.98 -0.86
C LEU A 116 -4.32 -4.95 0.28
N LEU A 117 -5.40 -4.23 0.56
CA LEU A 117 -5.47 -3.26 1.65
C LEU A 117 -5.25 -3.91 3.03
N ARG A 118 -5.87 -5.07 3.27
CA ARG A 118 -5.66 -5.86 4.51
C ARG A 118 -4.21 -6.29 4.65
N ASN A 119 -3.62 -6.82 3.57
CA ASN A 119 -2.23 -7.23 3.55
C ASN A 119 -1.28 -6.05 3.79
N LEU A 120 -1.56 -4.89 3.17
CA LEU A 120 -0.80 -3.67 3.37
C LEU A 120 -0.86 -3.21 4.83
N LYS A 121 -2.02 -3.27 5.48
CA LYS A 121 -2.19 -2.90 6.90
C LYS A 121 -1.34 -3.79 7.81
N THR A 122 -1.34 -5.09 7.56
CA THR A 122 -0.50 -6.04 8.31
C THR A 122 0.99 -5.79 8.05
N ALA A 123 1.41 -5.72 6.78
CA ALA A 123 2.81 -5.55 6.40
C ALA A 123 3.39 -4.21 6.87
N SER A 124 2.62 -3.13 6.76
CA SER A 124 3.00 -1.82 7.29
C SER A 124 3.09 -1.81 8.81
N GLY A 125 2.15 -2.47 9.51
CA GLY A 125 2.20 -2.61 10.96
C GLY A 125 3.40 -3.44 11.45
N GLU A 126 3.76 -4.51 10.74
CA GLU A 126 4.99 -5.28 11.02
C GLU A 126 6.26 -4.46 10.76
N TYR A 127 6.31 -3.76 9.63
CA TYR A 127 7.42 -2.87 9.29
C TYR A 127 7.60 -1.76 10.33
N ASN A 128 6.52 -1.05 10.69
CA ASN A 128 6.53 0.04 11.67
C ASN A 128 7.00 -0.46 13.03
N ARG A 129 6.51 -1.62 13.50
CA ARG A 129 6.99 -2.25 14.74
C ARG A 129 8.47 -2.62 14.65
N PHE A 130 8.92 -3.16 13.52
CA PHE A 130 10.32 -3.57 13.33
C PHE A 130 11.28 -2.39 13.37
N ILE A 131 10.98 -1.28 12.70
CA ILE A 131 11.86 -0.10 12.68
C ILE A 131 11.76 0.76 13.94
N ALA A 132 10.68 0.63 14.72
CA ALA A 132 10.51 1.33 15.99
C ALA A 132 11.25 0.66 17.16
N SER A 133 11.72 -0.58 17.00
CA SER A 133 12.46 -1.28 18.05
C SER A 133 13.79 -0.57 18.36
N PRO A 134 14.27 -0.58 19.62
CA PRO A 134 15.41 0.25 20.03
C PRO A 134 16.69 0.06 19.19
N SER A 135 17.06 -1.20 18.94
CA SER A 135 18.25 -1.53 18.15
C SER A 135 18.09 -1.18 16.66
N ASN A 136 16.88 -1.32 16.13
CA ASN A 136 16.63 -1.12 14.70
C ASN A 136 16.36 0.34 14.38
N LYS A 137 15.84 1.11 15.33
CA LYS A 137 15.55 2.54 15.19
C LYS A 137 16.81 3.34 14.85
N MET A 138 17.93 3.00 15.48
CA MET A 138 19.23 3.62 15.17
C MET A 138 19.61 3.39 13.71
N VAL A 139 19.58 2.14 13.25
CA VAL A 139 19.89 1.77 11.86
C VAL A 139 18.88 2.40 10.90
N ALA A 140 17.58 2.34 11.21
CA ALA A 140 16.54 2.96 10.41
C ALA A 140 16.78 4.46 10.23
N SER A 141 17.14 5.17 11.30
CA SER A 141 17.46 6.59 11.25
C SER A 141 18.72 6.89 10.43
N LEU A 142 19.78 6.09 10.59
CA LEU A 142 21.04 6.25 9.85
C LEU A 142 20.84 6.07 8.33
N PHE A 143 19.97 5.15 7.93
CA PHE A 143 19.68 4.87 6.52
C PHE A 143 18.39 5.53 6.00
N GLY A 144 17.77 6.44 6.77
CA GLY A 144 16.63 7.24 6.32
C GLY A 144 15.29 6.50 6.20
N PHE A 145 15.14 5.33 6.81
CA PHE A 145 13.87 4.60 6.84
C PHE A 145 12.88 5.26 7.81
N LYS A 146 11.67 5.52 7.32
CA LYS A 146 10.56 6.13 8.07
C LYS A 146 9.38 5.20 8.16
N THR A 147 8.58 5.35 9.21
CA THR A 147 7.29 4.68 9.33
C THR A 147 6.46 4.90 8.08
N PHE A 148 5.77 3.84 7.65
CA PHE A 148 4.74 3.92 6.64
C PHE A 148 3.58 4.77 7.14
#